data_AF-A0A2V8IG35-F1
#
_entry.id   AF-A0A2V8IG35-F1
#
_cell.length_a   1.000
_cell.length_b   1.000
_cell.length_c   1.000
_cell.angle_alpha   90.00
_cell.angle_beta   90.00
_cell.angle_gamma   90.00
#
_symmetry.space_group_name_H-M   'P 1'
#
loop_
_entity.id
_entity.type
_entity.pdbx_description
1 polymer ?
#
loop_
_entity_poly.entity_id
_entity_poly.type
_entity_poly.pdbx_seq_one_letter_code
_entity_poly.pdbx_strand_id
1 'polypeptide(L)' 'MAEAHQEYEILGLDGCLLEKRELDLHFAIIGREEFEKQAGACGLRILRMWGDYSRNPFQPATSPFMIWELGSEPSS' A
#
# COMPACT_ATOMS: atom_id res chain seq x y z
N MET A 1 11.03 -3.36 -11.08
CA MET A 1 9.64 -3.86 -10.98
C MET A 1 9.67 -5.08 -10.10
N ALA A 2 8.74 -5.19 -9.16
CA ALA A 2 8.56 -6.41 -8.38
C ALA A 2 7.41 -7.19 -9.01
N GLU A 3 7.55 -8.50 -9.06
CA GLU A 3 6.57 -9.41 -9.65
C GLU A 3 6.19 -10.45 -8.61
N ALA A 4 4.92 -10.84 -8.62
CA ALA A 4 4.43 -11.93 -7.78
C ALA A 4 3.36 -12.70 -8.52
N HIS A 5 3.24 -13.98 -8.20
CA HIS A 5 2.12 -14.81 -8.64
C HIS A 5 1.23 -15.06 -7.42
N GLN A 6 -0.06 -14.84 -7.56
CA GLN A 6 -1.04 -15.10 -6.51
C GLN A 6 -2.11 -16.07 -7.01
N GLU A 7 -2.28 -17.15 -6.27
CA GLU A 7 -3.38 -18.09 -6.45
C GLU A 7 -4.36 -17.95 -5.28
N TYR A 8 -5.65 -17.99 -5.57
CA TYR A 8 -6.66 -18.11 -4.53
C TYR A 8 -7.87 -18.90 -4.99
N GLU A 9 -8.50 -19.55 -4.03
CA GLU A 9 -9.68 -20.39 -4.21
C GLU A 9 -10.88 -19.76 -3.51
N ILE A 10 -12.04 -19.82 -4.15
CA ILE A 10 -13.32 -19.45 -3.58
C ILE A 10 -14.06 -20.74 -3.30
N LEU A 11 -14.29 -21.00 -2.01
CA LEU A 11 -15.01 -22.18 -1.53
C LEU A 11 -16.46 -21.82 -1.20
N GLY A 12 -17.37 -22.73 -1.49
CA GLY A 12 -18.76 -22.68 -1.04
C GLY A 12 -18.87 -22.94 0.45
N LEU A 13 -20.06 -22.67 1.02
CA LEU A 13 -20.34 -22.96 2.43
C LEU A 13 -20.28 -24.47 2.75
N ASP A 14 -20.41 -25.32 1.73
CA ASP A 14 -20.22 -26.77 1.78
C ASP A 14 -18.75 -27.19 1.71
N GLY A 15 -17.82 -26.24 1.54
CA GLY A 15 -16.40 -26.49 1.36
C GLY A 15 -16.03 -26.94 -0.06
N CYS A 16 -16.99 -27.00 -0.99
CA CYS A 16 -16.70 -27.34 -2.37
C CYS A 16 -16.04 -26.15 -3.10
N LEU A 17 -15.07 -26.45 -3.96
CA LEU A 17 -14.41 -25.44 -4.77
C LEU A 17 -15.41 -24.88 -5.80
N LEU A 18 -15.67 -23.57 -5.72
CA LEU A 18 -16.48 -22.86 -6.69
C LEU A 18 -15.63 -22.27 -7.81
N GLU A 19 -14.46 -21.73 -7.46
CA GLU A 19 -13.60 -21.05 -8.41
C GLU A 19 -12.13 -21.09 -7.95
N LYS A 20 -11.20 -21.24 -8.90
CA LYS A 20 -9.77 -20.98 -8.69
C LYS A 20 -9.35 -19.82 -9.59
N ARG A 21 -8.58 -18.89 -9.04
CA ARG A 21 -8.01 -17.76 -9.78
C ARG A 21 -6.51 -17.70 -9.60
N GLU A 22 -5.86 -17.30 -10.69
CA GLU A 22 -4.42 -17.10 -10.78
C GLU A 22 -4.18 -15.69 -11.32
N LEU A 23 -3.39 -14.90 -10.62
CA LEU A 23 -3.07 -13.52 -10.98
C LEU A 23 -1.56 -13.30 -10.98
N ASP A 24 -1.05 -12.81 -12.10
CA ASP A 24 0.29 -12.26 -12.19
C ASP A 24 0.24 -10.77 -11.80
N LEU A 25 0.99 -10.42 -10.77
CA LEU A 25 1.02 -9.10 -10.17
C LEU A 25 2.32 -8.40 -10.56
N HIS A 26 2.20 -7.19 -11.09
CA HIS A 26 3.34 -6.31 -11.37
C HIS A 26 3.24 -5.06 -10.50
N PHE A 27 4.28 -4.83 -9.69
CA PHE A 27 4.34 -3.70 -8.77
C PHE A 27 5.41 -2.69 -9.20
N ALA A 28 5.00 -1.42 -9.18
CA ALA A 28 5.91 -0.29 -9.15
C ALA A 28 6.18 0.08 -7.69
N ILE A 29 7.42 -0.12 -7.23
CA ILE A 29 7.82 0.32 -5.90
C ILE A 29 8.09 1.82 -5.96
N ILE A 30 7.25 2.60 -5.28
CA ILE A 30 7.39 4.05 -5.21
C ILE A 30 8.21 4.39 -3.97
N GLY A 31 9.34 5.06 -4.19
CA GLY A 31 10.16 5.60 -3.11
C GLY A 31 9.50 6.80 -2.43
N ARG A 32 9.98 7.13 -1.23
CA ARG A 32 9.49 8.26 -0.43
C ARG A 32 9.40 9.57 -1.22
N GLU A 33 10.51 10.01 -1.82
CA GLU A 33 10.57 11.31 -2.51
C GLU A 33 9.60 11.39 -3.68
N GLU A 34 9.47 10.31 -4.44
CA GLU A 34 8.55 10.24 -5.58
C GLU A 34 7.09 10.28 -5.10
N PHE A 35 6.76 9.57 -4.03
CA PHE A 35 5.42 9.62 -3.46
C PHE A 35 5.08 11.01 -2.90
N GLU A 36 6.00 11.63 -2.16
CA GLU A 36 5.82 12.99 -1.61
C GLU A 36 5.56 14.02 -2.72
N LYS A 37 6.29 13.91 -3.83
CA LYS A 37 6.09 14.75 -5.02
C LYS A 37 4.70 14.53 -5.65
N GLN A 38 4.27 13.28 -5.79
CA GLN A 38 2.94 12.96 -6.34
C GLN A 38 1.81 13.45 -5.43
N ALA A 39 1.95 13.26 -4.12
CA ALA A 39 0.98 13.77 -3.15
C ALA A 39 0.87 15.31 -3.21
N GLY A 40 2.01 16.00 -3.26
CA GLY A 40 2.05 17.46 -3.40
C GLY A 40 1.42 17.96 -4.70
N ALA A 41 1.65 17.27 -5.82
CA ALA A 41 1.02 17.61 -7.10
C ALA A 41 -0.52 17.48 -7.07
N CYS A 42 -1.06 16.66 -6.16
CA CYS A 42 -2.49 16.51 -5.91
C CYS A 42 -3.04 17.49 -4.86
N GLY A 43 -2.24 18.42 -4.34
CA GLY A 43 -2.64 19.35 -3.28
C GLY A 43 -2.80 18.68 -1.90
N LEU A 44 -2.19 17.51 -1.71
CA LEU A 44 -2.22 16.79 -0.43
C LEU A 44 -0.97 17.08 0.37
N ARG A 45 -1.14 17.23 1.69
CA ARG A 45 -0.04 17.35 2.63
C ARG A 45 0.19 16.04 3.36
N ILE A 46 1.44 15.63 3.46
CA ILE A 46 1.84 14.55 4.36
C ILE A 46 1.70 15.03 5.82
N LEU A 47 0.81 14.40 6.58
CA LEU A 47 0.63 14.69 8.00
C LEU A 47 1.59 13.85 8.84
N ARG A 48 1.66 12.54 8.57
CA ARG A 48 2.50 11.55 9.27
C ARG A 48 2.89 10.39 8.36
N MET A 49 3.95 9.69 8.75
CA MET A 49 4.38 8.45 8.10
C MET A 49 4.66 7.37 9.16
N TRP A 50 3.98 6.24 9.02
CA TRP A 50 4.07 5.10 9.91
C TRP A 50 4.81 3.94 9.24
N GLY A 51 5.55 3.17 10.03
CA GLY A 51 6.31 2.01 9.57
C GLY A 51 5.52 0.69 9.62
N ASP A 52 4.44 0.67 10.40
CA ASP A 52 3.60 -0.49 10.61
C ASP A 52 2.17 -0.10 10.99
N TYR A 53 1.28 -1.10 11.05
CA TYR A 53 -0.12 -0.93 11.43
C TYR A 53 -0.32 -0.68 12.93
N SER A 54 0.73 -0.81 13.74
CA SER A 54 0.74 -0.41 15.15
C SER A 54 0.95 1.10 15.33
N ARG A 55 1.09 1.84 14.21
CA ARG A 55 1.36 3.29 14.16
C ARG A 55 2.69 3.67 14.81
N ASN A 56 3.69 2.80 14.69
CA ASN A 56 5.06 3.19 15.03
C ASN A 56 5.61 4.12 13.94
N PRO A 57 6.46 5.11 14.30
CA PRO A 57 7.11 5.96 13.31
C PRO A 57 7.91 5.13 12.30
N PHE A 58 7.88 5.54 11.03
CA PHE A 58 8.68 4.90 9.99
C PHE A 58 10.18 4.97 10.29
N GLN A 59 10.84 3.82 10.15
CA GLN A 59 12.28 3.62 10.30
C GLN A 59 12.82 2.95 9.03
N PRO A 60 13.68 3.62 8.25
CA PRO A 60 14.13 3.11 6.95
C PRO A 60 14.78 1.72 6.99
N ALA A 61 15.43 1.37 8.10
CA ALA A 61 16.17 0.12 8.23
C ALA A 61 15.29 -1.09 8.61
N THR A 62 14.13 -0.86 9.21
CA THR A 62 13.34 -1.91 9.89
C THR A 62 11.86 -1.91 9.52
N SER A 63 11.35 -0.81 8.98
CA SER A 63 9.94 -0.70 8.62
C SER A 63 9.65 -1.44 7.33
N PRO A 64 8.72 -2.41 7.33
CA PRO A 64 8.35 -3.15 6.12
C PRO A 64 7.55 -2.31 5.13
N PHE A 65 6.89 -1.24 5.59
CA PHE A 65 6.00 -0.41 4.78
C PHE A 65 6.21 1.08 5.03
N MET A 66 5.82 1.91 4.07
CA MET A 66 5.59 3.35 4.26
C MET A 66 4.08 3.60 4.24
N ILE A 67 3.48 3.82 5.41
CA ILE A 67 2.04 4.09 5.56
C ILE A 67 1.85 5.60 5.75
N TRP A 68 1.18 6.24 4.82
CA TRP A 68 1.05 7.70 4.76
C TRP A 68 -0.29 8.17 5.30
N GLU A 69 -0.27 9.11 6.24
CA GLU A 69 -1.44 9.86 6.68
C GLU A 69 -1.45 11.20 5.93
N LEU A 70 -2.50 11.42 5.13
CA LEU A 70 -2.62 12.58 4.23
C LEU A 70 -3.75 13.50 4.70
N GLY A 71 -3.58 14.80 4.49
CA GLY A 71 -4.60 15.82 4.72
C GLY A 71 -4.71 16.79 3.56
N SER A 72 -5.82 17.52 3.49
CA SER A 72 -5.96 18.66 2.59
C SER A 72 -5.15 19.86 3.10
N GLU A 73 -4.74 20.75 2.20
CA GLU A 73 -4.34 22.09 2.62
C GLU A 73 -5.50 22.77 3.38
N PRO A 74 -5.24 23.44 4.51
CA PRO A 74 -6.28 24.22 5.16
C PRO A 74 -6.73 25.32 4.19
N SER A 75 -8.04 25.42 3.98
CA SER A 75 -8.67 26.55 3.31
C SER A 75 -8.22 27.81 4.06
N SER A 76 -7.39 28.63 3.43
CA SER A 76 -6.99 29.95 3.97
C SER A 76 -8.12 30.94 3.84
#